data_AF-A0A6M1Z6D7-F1
#
_entry.id   AF-A0A6M1Z6D7-F1
#
_cell.length_a   1.000
_cell.length_b   1.000
_cell.length_c   1.000
_cell.angle_alpha   90.00
_cell.angle_beta   90.00
_cell.angle_gamma   90.00
#
_symmetry.space_group_name_H-M   'P 1'
#
loop_
_entity.id
_entity.type
_entity.pdbx_description
1 polymer ?
#
loop_
_entity_poly.entity_id
_entity_poly.type
_entity_poly.pdbx_seq_one_letter_code
_entity_poly.pdbx_strand_id
1 'polypeptide(L)'
;MIGIISNTLFSLGQSISTFASYSVTTGSDLASLAIATLSQPFQKPRDLTHRVTSTADEISLLSLAQCKEALRKGQYENAKVIAQTALSQTTDPQMQARLILTTARAQIEQKNYDSAIKNAEKGLALKPKNPWIEENLHIELLRANFGLRKFFPVFLKASRRLKIHKKSPTRFPPDERLKRAVCMSQYNRLVEESKKNLIPLARQSLFLGSKKGS
;
A
#
# COMPACT_ATOMS: atom_id res chain seq x y z
N MET A 1 61.56 -42.63 -4.63
CA MET A 1 62.79 -41.80 -4.73
C MET A 1 62.42 -40.52 -5.46
N ILE A 2 62.61 -39.36 -4.79
CA ILE A 2 62.93 -38.01 -5.29
C ILE A 2 61.94 -37.40 -6.34
N GLY A 3 61.36 -36.20 -6.21
CA GLY A 3 61.42 -35.05 -5.29
C GLY A 3 60.26 -34.07 -5.64
N ILE A 4 59.62 -33.39 -4.69
CA ILE A 4 59.79 -31.95 -4.31
C ILE A 4 59.87 -31.04 -5.57
N ILE A 5 58.93 -30.12 -5.85
CA ILE A 5 58.84 -28.75 -5.30
C ILE A 5 57.39 -28.20 -5.33
N SER A 6 57.02 -27.64 -4.17
CA SER A 6 56.12 -26.55 -3.79
C SER A 6 55.28 -25.80 -4.84
N ASN A 7 54.01 -25.54 -4.48
CA ASN A 7 53.49 -24.17 -4.45
C ASN A 7 52.41 -24.00 -3.37
N THR A 8 52.82 -23.31 -2.32
CA THR A 8 52.03 -22.74 -1.23
C THR A 8 51.38 -21.43 -1.67
N LEU A 9 50.07 -21.27 -1.40
CA LEU A 9 49.43 -20.06 -0.83
C LEU A 9 47.92 -20.12 -1.06
N PHE A 10 47.19 -20.77 -0.15
CA PHE A 10 45.76 -20.52 0.05
C PHE A 10 45.47 -20.60 1.54
N SER A 11 45.34 -19.43 2.17
CA SER A 11 45.00 -19.28 3.58
C SER A 11 44.19 -17.99 3.73
N LEU A 12 43.25 -18.04 4.68
CA LEU A 12 42.22 -17.07 5.08
C LEU A 12 40.88 -17.33 4.38
N GLY A 13 39.85 -17.84 5.05
CA GLY A 13 39.67 -18.06 6.48
C GLY A 13 38.17 -18.18 6.70
N GLN A 14 37.71 -19.39 7.03
CA GLN A 14 36.35 -19.62 7.48
C GLN A 14 36.13 -18.87 8.80
N SER A 15 35.02 -18.14 8.92
CA SER A 15 34.42 -17.81 10.22
C SER A 15 33.02 -18.41 10.25
N ILE A 16 32.93 -19.45 11.07
CA ILE A 16 31.77 -20.26 11.36
C ILE A 16 30.77 -19.45 12.17
N SER A 17 29.50 -19.74 11.88
CA SER A 17 28.28 -19.47 12.63
C SER A 17 28.47 -19.32 14.15
N THR A 18 27.97 -18.21 14.68
CA THR A 18 27.52 -18.15 16.08
C THR A 18 26.18 -17.41 16.10
N PHE A 19 25.10 -18.14 15.81
CA PHE A 19 23.75 -17.67 16.09
C PHE A 19 23.52 -17.84 17.59
N ALA A 20 23.71 -16.75 18.33
CA ALA A 20 23.25 -16.65 19.69
C ALA A 20 21.72 -16.65 19.69
N SER A 21 21.15 -17.63 20.38
CA SER A 21 19.76 -17.66 20.82
C SER A 21 19.47 -16.45 21.70
N TYR A 22 18.91 -15.39 21.11
CA TYR A 22 18.25 -14.34 21.88
C TYR A 22 16.78 -14.69 22.05
N SER A 23 16.43 -15.12 23.27
CA SER A 23 15.06 -15.22 23.73
C SER A 23 14.42 -13.83 23.74
N VAL A 24 13.44 -13.66 22.85
CA VAL A 24 12.55 -12.50 22.78
C VAL A 24 11.84 -12.35 24.12
N THR A 25 12.20 -11.32 24.88
CA THR A 25 11.47 -10.91 26.09
C THR A 25 11.16 -9.42 26.01
N THR A 26 9.85 -9.15 25.97
CA THR A 26 9.17 -7.87 26.20
C THR A 26 9.27 -6.76 25.15
N GLY A 27 8.11 -6.18 24.83
CA GLY A 27 7.88 -5.20 23.75
C GLY A 27 8.51 -3.82 23.93
N SER A 28 9.47 -3.64 24.83
CA SER A 28 10.22 -2.38 25.00
C SER A 28 11.29 -2.19 23.92
N ASP A 29 11.85 -3.28 23.38
CA ASP A 29 13.05 -3.18 22.51
C ASP A 29 12.73 -2.76 21.08
N LEU A 30 11.49 -2.98 20.63
CA LEU A 30 11.01 -2.48 19.34
C LEU A 30 10.82 -0.95 19.34
N ALA A 31 10.46 -0.36 20.49
CA ALA A 31 10.38 1.09 20.62
C ALA A 31 11.77 1.73 20.58
N SER A 32 12.76 1.11 21.23
CA SER A 32 14.16 1.55 21.22
C SER A 32 14.81 1.41 19.82
N LEU A 33 14.47 0.35 19.07
CA LEU A 33 14.94 0.17 17.70
C LEU A 33 14.31 1.18 16.74
N ALA A 34 13.03 1.52 16.95
CA ALA A 34 12.37 2.59 16.20
C ALA A 34 13.07 3.93 16.42
N ILE A 35 13.39 4.28 17.68
CA ILE A 35 14.10 5.52 18.05
C ILE A 35 15.53 5.55 17.49
N ALA A 36 16.27 4.43 17.52
CA ALA A 36 17.62 4.35 16.95
C ALA A 36 17.64 4.56 15.43
N THR A 37 16.55 4.24 14.74
CA THR A 37 16.40 4.48 13.29
C THR A 37 15.97 5.93 12.97
N LEU A 38 15.58 6.73 13.97
CA LEU A 38 15.20 8.15 13.81
C LEU A 38 16.39 9.13 13.80
N SER A 39 17.59 8.67 14.15
CA SER A 39 18.79 9.53 14.23
C SER A 39 19.56 9.69 12.92
N GLN A 40 19.00 9.33 11.75
CA GLN A 40 19.65 9.63 10.48
C GLN A 40 19.26 11.03 9.97
N PRO A 41 20.22 11.90 9.62
CA PRO A 41 19.95 13.26 9.18
C PRO A 41 19.38 13.26 7.76
N PHE A 42 18.06 13.40 7.63
CA PHE A 42 17.42 13.74 6.36
C PHE A 42 17.64 15.24 6.07
N GLN A 43 18.19 15.53 4.88
CA GLN A 43 18.47 16.88 4.43
C GLN A 43 17.18 17.70 4.24
N LYS A 44 17.14 18.84 4.96
CA LYS A 44 16.27 20.05 4.89
C LYS A 44 14.87 19.92 4.26
N PRO A 45 13.78 20.10 5.05
CA PRO A 45 12.46 20.42 4.51
C PRO A 45 12.35 21.92 4.19
N ARG A 46 11.88 22.25 2.98
CA ARG A 46 11.43 23.60 2.60
C ARG A 46 10.05 23.88 3.22
N ASP A 47 9.99 24.95 4.00
CA ASP A 47 8.84 25.78 4.38
C ASP A 47 7.46 25.11 4.48
N LEU A 48 7.15 24.61 5.68
CA LEU A 48 5.80 24.34 6.17
C LEU A 48 5.71 24.78 7.65
N THR A 49 5.97 26.06 7.92
CA THR A 49 5.87 26.68 9.24
C THR A 49 4.44 27.18 9.51
N HIS A 50 3.52 26.24 9.74
CA HIS A 50 2.34 26.52 10.56
C HIS A 50 2.18 25.42 11.60
N ARG A 51 2.73 25.69 12.79
CA ARG A 51 2.44 25.04 14.09
C ARG A 51 2.21 23.52 14.05
N VAL A 52 3.30 22.76 13.92
CA VAL A 52 3.37 21.45 14.58
C VAL A 52 3.76 21.75 16.02
N THR A 53 2.81 21.67 16.96
CA THR A 53 3.04 22.10 18.36
C THR A 53 2.99 20.94 19.36
N SER A 54 2.79 19.71 18.89
CA SER A 54 2.89 18.51 19.72
C SER A 54 3.91 17.54 19.15
N THR A 55 4.75 16.99 20.03
CA THR A 55 5.69 15.90 19.70
C THR A 55 4.97 14.69 19.08
N ALA A 56 3.69 14.49 19.40
CA ALA A 56 2.85 13.43 18.83
C ALA A 56 2.59 13.61 17.32
N ASP A 57 2.42 14.85 16.86
CA ASP A 57 2.18 15.12 15.44
C ASP A 57 3.44 14.88 14.60
N GLU A 58 4.61 15.23 15.14
CA GLU A 58 5.91 14.95 14.51
C GLU A 58 6.17 13.45 14.39
N ILE A 59 5.91 12.69 15.46
CA ILE A 59 6.02 11.23 15.45
C ILE A 59 5.10 10.64 14.38
N SER A 60 3.86 11.12 14.30
CA SER A 60 2.87 10.62 13.33
C SER A 60 3.26 10.90 11.88
N LEU A 61 3.82 12.09 11.61
CA LEU A 61 4.36 12.45 10.29
C LEU A 61 5.55 11.56 9.90
N LEU A 62 6.45 11.31 10.85
CA LEU A 62 7.63 10.48 10.65
C LEU A 62 7.24 9.02 10.40
N SER A 63 6.32 8.47 11.19
CA SER A 63 5.76 7.13 10.97
C SER A 63 5.05 7.04 9.62
N LEU A 64 4.33 8.07 9.17
CA LEU A 64 3.74 8.10 7.84
C LEU A 64 4.80 8.05 6.73
N ALA A 65 5.92 8.76 6.89
CA ALA A 65 7.04 8.71 5.94
C ALA A 65 7.67 7.31 5.89
N GLN A 66 7.89 6.69 7.06
CA GLN A 66 8.38 5.31 7.17
C GLN A 66 7.42 4.30 6.53
N CYS A 67 6.11 4.45 6.72
CA CYS A 67 5.09 3.62 6.08
C CYS A 67 5.19 3.68 4.56
N LYS A 68 5.32 4.89 3.99
CA LYS A 68 5.45 5.07 2.54
C LYS A 68 6.71 4.44 2.00
N GLU A 69 7.82 4.53 2.73
CA GLU A 69 9.08 3.90 2.32
C GLU A 69 9.00 2.37 2.40
N ALA A 70 8.41 1.83 3.47
CA ALA A 70 8.15 0.39 3.61
C ALA A 70 7.26 -0.13 2.46
N LEU A 71 6.22 0.62 2.06
CA LEU A 71 5.38 0.31 0.90
C LEU A 71 6.19 0.26 -0.41
N ARG A 72 7.08 1.23 -0.66
CA ARG A 72 7.95 1.23 -1.86
C ARG A 72 8.88 0.02 -1.90
N LYS A 73 9.35 -0.43 -0.74
CA LYS A 73 10.20 -1.63 -0.60
C LYS A 73 9.42 -2.95 -0.63
N GLY A 74 8.09 -2.92 -0.77
CA GLY A 74 7.24 -4.12 -0.71
C GLY A 74 7.10 -4.73 0.69
N GLN A 75 7.52 -4.02 1.73
CA GLN A 75 7.47 -4.46 3.13
C GLN A 75 6.09 -4.16 3.74
N TYR A 76 5.05 -4.80 3.21
CA TYR A 76 3.66 -4.47 3.51
C TYR A 76 3.26 -4.72 4.98
N GLU A 77 3.79 -5.77 5.62
CA GLU A 77 3.53 -6.02 7.05
C GLU A 77 4.18 -4.96 7.93
N ASN A 78 5.43 -4.58 7.65
CA ASN A 78 6.10 -3.50 8.38
C ASN A 78 5.32 -2.19 8.26
N ALA A 79 4.85 -1.85 7.06
CA ALA A 79 4.02 -0.66 6.84
C ALA A 79 2.73 -0.69 7.67
N LYS A 80 2.08 -1.85 7.80
CA LYS A 80 0.87 -2.01 8.64
C LYS A 80 1.18 -1.81 10.13
N VAL A 81 2.25 -2.41 10.63
CA VAL A 81 2.65 -2.28 12.04
C VAL A 81 2.97 -0.83 12.38
N ILE A 82 3.79 -0.16 11.56
CA ILE A 82 4.16 1.26 11.77
C ILE A 82 2.91 2.16 11.74
N ALA A 83 1.97 1.89 10.82
CA ALA A 83 0.75 2.68 10.76
C ALA A 83 -0.17 2.44 11.97
N GLN A 84 -0.26 1.21 12.47
CA GLN A 84 -1.07 0.87 13.64
C GLN A 84 -0.52 1.49 14.93
N THR A 85 0.82 1.48 15.10
CA THR A 85 1.46 2.13 16.25
C THR A 85 1.29 3.64 16.19
N ALA A 86 1.41 4.25 15.00
CA ALA A 86 1.17 5.68 14.84
C ALA A 86 -0.31 6.05 15.09
N LEU A 87 -1.25 5.21 14.65
CA LEU A 87 -2.69 5.43 14.84
C LEU A 87 -3.10 5.49 16.31
N SER A 88 -2.46 4.72 17.20
CA SER A 88 -2.78 4.77 18.65
C SER A 88 -2.26 6.04 19.33
N GLN A 89 -1.29 6.73 18.72
CA GLN A 89 -0.67 7.95 19.23
C GLN A 89 -1.24 9.22 18.60
N THR A 90 -1.90 9.09 17.43
CA THR A 90 -2.44 10.21 16.67
C THR A 90 -3.85 10.56 17.16
N THR A 91 -4.09 11.83 17.51
CA THR A 91 -5.44 12.35 17.81
C THR A 91 -6.07 13.10 16.63
N ASP A 92 -5.27 13.61 15.69
CA ASP A 92 -5.77 14.33 14.50
C ASP A 92 -6.51 13.39 13.51
N PRO A 93 -7.80 13.62 13.24
CA PRO A 93 -8.56 12.83 12.26
C PRO A 93 -7.98 12.86 10.84
N GLN A 94 -7.32 13.95 10.41
CA GLN A 94 -6.72 13.99 9.07
C GLN A 94 -5.52 13.06 8.97
N MET A 95 -4.67 13.09 9.99
CA MET A 95 -3.52 12.20 10.09
C MET A 95 -3.94 10.74 10.23
N GLN A 96 -4.95 10.45 11.07
CA GLN A 96 -5.53 9.12 11.17
C GLN A 96 -6.04 8.62 9.81
N ALA A 97 -6.75 9.46 9.05
CA ALA A 97 -7.22 9.10 7.71
C ALA A 97 -6.05 8.78 6.74
N ARG A 98 -4.93 9.51 6.83
CA ARG A 98 -3.71 9.23 6.03
C ARG A 98 -3.08 7.89 6.38
N LEU A 99 -2.94 7.60 7.67
CA LEU A 99 -2.38 6.33 8.15
C LEU A 99 -3.29 5.15 7.75
N ILE A 100 -4.61 5.31 7.91
CA ILE A 100 -5.59 4.32 7.47
C ILE A 100 -5.48 4.10 5.95
N LEU A 101 -5.36 5.16 5.15
CA LEU A 101 -5.13 5.04 3.71
C LEU A 101 -3.89 4.20 3.38
N THR A 102 -2.77 4.42 4.08
CA THR A 102 -1.56 3.61 3.88
C THR A 102 -1.75 2.15 4.27
N THR A 103 -2.52 1.86 5.33
CA THR A 103 -2.83 0.48 5.73
C THR A 103 -3.70 -0.24 4.70
N ALA A 104 -4.71 0.45 4.16
CA ALA A 104 -5.59 -0.09 3.12
C ALA A 104 -4.80 -0.43 1.86
N ARG A 105 -3.87 0.46 1.45
CA ARG A 105 -2.97 0.19 0.33
C ARG A 105 -2.09 -1.04 0.58
N ALA A 106 -1.47 -1.15 1.76
CA ALA A 106 -0.66 -2.33 2.10
C ALA A 106 -1.47 -3.63 2.01
N GLN A 107 -2.72 -3.61 2.49
CA GLN A 107 -3.62 -4.77 2.43
C GLN A 107 -4.02 -5.14 0.99
N ILE A 108 -4.24 -4.16 0.11
CA ILE A 108 -4.54 -4.41 -1.31
C ILE A 108 -3.38 -5.14 -1.99
N GLU A 109 -2.13 -4.70 -1.75
CA GLU A 109 -0.95 -5.34 -2.33
C GLU A 109 -0.75 -6.78 -1.82
N GLN A 110 -1.20 -7.06 -0.59
CA GLN A 110 -1.27 -8.41 -0.03
C GLN A 110 -2.50 -9.23 -0.45
N LYS A 111 -3.36 -8.69 -1.34
CA LYS A 111 -4.63 -9.28 -1.76
C LYS A 111 -5.66 -9.48 -0.62
N ASN A 112 -5.47 -8.81 0.51
CA ASN A 112 -6.37 -8.81 1.66
C ASN A 112 -7.51 -7.79 1.45
N TYR A 113 -8.30 -7.99 0.40
CA TYR A 113 -9.26 -6.98 -0.09
C TYR A 113 -10.38 -6.66 0.89
N ASP A 114 -10.93 -7.63 1.63
CA ASP A 114 -12.00 -7.37 2.60
C ASP A 114 -11.52 -6.44 3.72
N SER A 115 -10.30 -6.66 4.22
CA SER A 115 -9.67 -5.80 5.23
C SER A 115 -9.37 -4.40 4.69
N ALA A 116 -8.92 -4.31 3.44
CA ALA A 116 -8.68 -3.02 2.78
C ALA A 116 -9.96 -2.20 2.62
N ILE A 117 -11.08 -2.83 2.25
CA ILE A 117 -12.39 -2.17 2.17
C ILE A 117 -12.78 -1.61 3.53
N LYS A 118 -12.74 -2.44 4.58
CA LYS A 118 -13.07 -2.00 5.95
C LYS A 118 -12.23 -0.81 6.38
N ASN A 119 -10.92 -0.82 6.10
CA ASN A 119 -10.05 0.30 6.43
C ASN A 119 -10.35 1.54 5.59
N ALA A 120 -10.56 1.42 4.28
CA ALA A 120 -10.92 2.56 3.44
C ALA A 120 -12.24 3.21 3.90
N GLU A 121 -13.24 2.40 4.27
CA GLU A 121 -14.52 2.88 4.82
C GLU A 121 -14.33 3.58 6.17
N LYS A 122 -13.51 3.03 7.07
CA LYS A 122 -13.14 3.70 8.32
C LYS A 122 -12.49 5.07 8.08
N GLY A 123 -11.56 5.15 7.13
CA GLY A 123 -10.90 6.40 6.76
C GLY A 123 -11.88 7.45 6.22
N LEU A 124 -12.86 7.03 5.40
CA LEU A 124 -13.91 7.91 4.90
C LEU A 124 -14.88 8.36 6.00
N ALA A 125 -15.13 7.51 6.99
CA ALA A 125 -15.99 7.84 8.14
C ALA A 125 -15.41 8.98 9.00
N LEU A 126 -14.08 9.17 8.99
CA LEU A 126 -13.41 10.30 9.64
C LEU A 126 -13.66 11.65 8.95
N LYS A 127 -14.32 11.67 7.79
CA LYS A 127 -14.63 12.88 7.00
C LYS A 127 -13.37 13.74 6.80
N PRO A 128 -12.34 13.23 6.10
CA PRO A 128 -11.13 14.00 5.83
C PRO A 128 -11.50 15.32 5.14
N LYS A 129 -10.96 16.44 5.64
CA LYS A 129 -11.15 17.77 5.09
C LYS A 129 -10.32 17.98 3.83
N ASN A 130 -9.21 17.25 3.71
CA ASN A 130 -8.35 17.30 2.54
C ASN A 130 -8.93 16.45 1.40
N PRO A 131 -9.36 17.05 0.27
CA PRO A 131 -9.98 16.33 -0.83
C PRO A 131 -9.07 15.24 -1.43
N TRP A 132 -7.75 15.43 -1.38
CA TRP A 132 -6.81 14.42 -1.87
C TRP A 132 -6.86 13.14 -1.04
N ILE A 133 -7.06 13.23 0.28
CA ILE A 133 -7.17 12.04 1.14
C ILE A 133 -8.49 11.31 0.83
N GLU A 134 -9.59 12.05 0.74
CA GLU A 134 -10.91 11.51 0.42
C GLU A 134 -10.91 10.79 -0.94
N GLU A 135 -10.37 11.43 -1.97
CA GLU A 135 -10.25 10.87 -3.33
C GLU A 135 -9.44 9.57 -3.33
N ASN A 136 -8.29 9.55 -2.65
CA ASN A 136 -7.46 8.34 -2.59
C ASN A 136 -8.12 7.21 -1.80
N LEU A 137 -8.84 7.50 -0.72
CA LEU A 137 -9.61 6.47 0.00
C LEU A 137 -10.70 5.86 -0.89
N HIS A 138 -11.37 6.67 -1.71
CA HIS A 138 -12.32 6.18 -2.71
C HIS A 138 -11.65 5.32 -3.79
N ILE A 139 -10.47 5.71 -4.26
CA ILE A 139 -9.68 4.92 -5.22
C ILE A 139 -9.30 3.57 -4.63
N GLU A 140 -8.77 3.52 -3.41
CA GLU A 140 -8.38 2.25 -2.78
C GLU A 140 -9.60 1.37 -2.49
N LEU A 141 -10.73 1.95 -2.11
CA LEU A 141 -12.01 1.22 -1.97
C LEU A 141 -12.45 0.59 -3.30
N LEU A 142 -12.32 1.32 -4.42
CA LEU A 142 -12.60 0.78 -5.75
C LEU A 142 -11.63 -0.34 -6.14
N ARG A 143 -10.32 -0.16 -5.90
CA ARG A 143 -9.29 -1.19 -6.16
C ARG A 143 -9.58 -2.47 -5.39
N ALA A 144 -9.91 -2.36 -4.10
CA ALA A 144 -10.20 -3.52 -3.27
C ALA A 144 -11.49 -4.24 -3.71
N ASN A 145 -12.55 -3.50 -4.06
CA ASN A 145 -13.79 -4.10 -4.59
C ASN A 145 -13.62 -4.75 -5.96
N PHE A 146 -12.75 -4.18 -6.80
CA PHE A 146 -12.36 -4.80 -8.06
C PHE A 146 -11.63 -6.14 -7.82
N GLY A 147 -10.70 -6.17 -6.86
CA GLY A 147 -10.03 -7.41 -6.43
C GLY A 147 -10.99 -8.52 -6.00
N LEU A 148 -12.10 -8.17 -5.34
CA LEU A 148 -13.18 -9.11 -4.97
C LEU A 148 -14.15 -9.46 -6.10
N ARG A 149 -13.98 -8.90 -7.31
CA ARG A 149 -14.97 -8.98 -8.42
C ARG A 149 -16.36 -8.45 -8.06
N LYS A 150 -16.47 -7.61 -7.01
CA LYS A 150 -17.71 -6.94 -6.56
C LYS A 150 -17.81 -5.51 -7.12
N PHE A 151 -17.26 -5.28 -8.30
CA PHE A 151 -17.00 -3.94 -8.85
C PHE A 151 -18.27 -3.10 -9.10
N PHE A 152 -19.33 -3.71 -9.65
CA PHE A 152 -20.47 -2.99 -10.20
C PHE A 152 -21.26 -2.13 -9.18
N PRO A 153 -21.64 -2.65 -8.00
CA PRO A 153 -22.39 -1.88 -7.01
C PRO A 153 -21.61 -0.67 -6.46
N VAL A 154 -20.30 -0.84 -6.30
CA VAL A 154 -19.42 0.17 -5.71
C VAL A 154 -19.10 1.29 -6.69
N PHE A 155 -18.87 0.96 -7.95
CA PHE A 155 -18.69 1.94 -9.03
C PHE A 155 -19.90 2.89 -9.14
N LEU A 156 -21.13 2.36 -9.06
CA LEU A 156 -22.35 3.17 -9.09
C LEU A 156 -22.47 4.11 -7.88
N LYS A 157 -22.03 3.68 -6.70
CA LYS A 157 -22.05 4.51 -5.48
C LYS A 157 -21.00 5.62 -5.53
N ALA A 158 -19.79 5.33 -6.00
CA ALA A 158 -18.70 6.30 -6.12
C ALA A 158 -18.97 7.35 -7.21
N SER A 159 -19.45 6.93 -8.39
CA SER A 159 -19.76 7.84 -9.50
C SER A 159 -20.85 8.86 -9.17
N ARG A 160 -21.86 8.47 -8.37
CA ARG A 160 -22.90 9.39 -7.87
C ARG A 160 -22.33 10.47 -6.94
N ARG A 161 -21.38 10.12 -6.06
CA ARG A 161 -20.77 11.06 -5.11
C ARG A 161 -19.80 12.03 -5.76
N LEU A 162 -19.01 11.54 -6.72
CA LEU A 162 -18.05 12.36 -7.47
C LEU A 162 -18.70 13.31 -8.49
N LYS A 163 -20.04 13.42 -8.51
CA LYS A 163 -20.82 14.17 -9.53
C LYS A 163 -20.26 13.96 -10.94
N ILE A 164 -19.87 12.72 -11.27
CA ILE A 164 -19.40 12.37 -12.61
C ILE A 164 -20.63 12.42 -13.50
N HIS A 165 -20.95 13.61 -14.01
CA HIS A 165 -22.10 13.83 -14.87
C HIS A 165 -22.02 12.85 -16.04
N LYS A 166 -23.15 12.22 -16.37
CA LYS A 166 -23.42 11.41 -17.57
C LYS A 166 -23.09 12.10 -18.91
N LYS A 167 -22.59 13.34 -18.90
CA LYS A 167 -22.17 14.04 -20.12
C LYS A 167 -20.88 13.43 -20.64
N SER A 168 -20.87 13.15 -21.94
CA SER A 168 -19.79 12.56 -22.71
C SER A 168 -18.42 13.23 -22.44
N PRO A 169 -17.29 12.49 -22.59
CA PRO A 169 -15.96 12.92 -22.17
C PRO A 169 -15.41 14.20 -22.83
N THR A 170 -16.10 14.76 -23.81
CA THR A 170 -15.58 15.78 -24.72
C THR A 170 -15.70 17.23 -24.24
N ARG A 171 -16.32 17.51 -23.08
CA ARG A 171 -16.55 18.89 -22.58
C ARG A 171 -15.99 19.19 -21.18
N PHE A 172 -14.82 18.66 -20.84
CA PHE A 172 -14.15 19.01 -19.58
C PHE A 172 -12.95 19.95 -19.78
N PRO A 173 -12.62 20.81 -18.79
CA PRO A 173 -11.38 21.57 -18.79
C PRO A 173 -10.15 20.63 -18.70
N PRO A 174 -8.96 21.04 -19.18
CA PRO A 174 -7.78 20.18 -19.34
C PRO A 174 -7.38 19.40 -18.08
N ASP A 175 -7.55 20.01 -16.90
CA ASP A 175 -7.08 19.46 -15.63
C ASP A 175 -7.98 18.30 -15.13
N GLU A 176 -9.28 18.34 -15.44
CA GLU A 176 -10.20 17.22 -15.18
C GLU A 176 -10.09 16.11 -16.24
N ARG A 177 -9.67 16.45 -17.46
CA ARG A 177 -9.39 15.44 -18.49
C ARG A 177 -8.26 14.54 -18.06
N LEU A 178 -7.22 15.06 -17.41
CA LEU A 178 -6.11 14.23 -16.93
C LEU A 178 -6.55 13.28 -15.81
N LYS A 179 -7.33 13.77 -14.83
CA LYS A 179 -7.86 12.93 -13.74
C LYS A 179 -8.81 11.85 -14.24
N ARG A 180 -9.72 12.19 -15.16
CA ARG A 180 -10.59 11.21 -15.82
C ARG A 180 -9.84 10.32 -16.79
N ALA A 181 -8.81 10.79 -17.49
CA ALA A 181 -8.01 9.97 -18.39
C ALA A 181 -7.16 8.98 -17.59
N VAL A 182 -6.67 9.33 -16.40
CA VAL A 182 -5.99 8.39 -15.50
C VAL A 182 -6.99 7.38 -14.94
N CYS A 183 -8.16 7.82 -14.49
CA CYS A 183 -9.21 6.91 -13.98
C CYS A 183 -9.76 6.00 -15.10
N MET A 184 -9.99 6.53 -16.30
CA MET A 184 -10.47 5.79 -17.47
C MET A 184 -9.39 4.96 -18.14
N SER A 185 -8.11 5.36 -18.12
CA SER A 185 -7.01 4.53 -18.63
C SER A 185 -6.71 3.38 -17.68
N GLN A 186 -6.78 3.60 -16.36
CA GLN A 186 -6.72 2.52 -15.38
C GLN A 186 -7.94 1.60 -15.51
N TYR A 187 -9.15 2.14 -15.68
CA TYR A 187 -10.35 1.37 -15.96
C TYR A 187 -10.23 0.56 -17.27
N ASN A 188 -9.82 1.19 -18.38
CA ASN A 188 -9.68 0.53 -19.68
C ASN A 188 -8.58 -0.53 -19.64
N ARG A 189 -7.47 -0.27 -18.94
CA ARG A 189 -6.40 -1.27 -18.73
C ARG A 189 -6.92 -2.47 -17.94
N LEU A 190 -7.64 -2.23 -16.85
CA LEU A 190 -8.27 -3.29 -16.04
C LEU A 190 -9.32 -4.07 -16.84
N VAL A 191 -10.09 -3.40 -17.70
CA VAL A 191 -11.04 -4.04 -18.62
C VAL A 191 -10.32 -4.90 -19.65
N GLU A 192 -9.26 -4.41 -20.28
CA GLU A 192 -8.49 -5.18 -21.27
C GLU A 192 -7.73 -6.36 -20.65
N GLU A 193 -7.15 -6.20 -19.46
CA GLU A 193 -6.56 -7.32 -18.70
C GLU A 193 -7.63 -8.35 -18.30
N SER A 194 -8.83 -7.89 -17.92
CA SER A 194 -9.95 -8.78 -17.63
C SER A 194 -10.40 -9.55 -18.87
N LYS A 195 -10.49 -8.92 -20.04
CA LYS A 195 -10.85 -9.59 -21.31
C LYS A 195 -9.82 -10.66 -21.68
N LYS A 196 -8.53 -10.34 -21.58
CA LYS A 196 -7.43 -11.28 -21.87
C LYS A 196 -7.45 -12.52 -20.97
N ASN A 197 -7.81 -12.35 -19.70
CA ASN A 197 -7.73 -13.43 -18.71
C ASN A 197 -9.06 -14.18 -18.49
N LEU A 198 -10.21 -13.51 -18.56
CA LEU A 198 -11.53 -14.12 -18.27
C LEU A 198 -12.20 -14.75 -19.49
N ILE A 199 -12.00 -14.22 -20.70
CA ILE A 199 -12.63 -14.76 -21.92
C ILE A 199 -12.11 -16.18 -22.24
N PRO A 200 -10.81 -16.49 -22.12
CA PRO A 200 -10.31 -17.85 -22.33
C PRO A 200 -10.84 -18.85 -21.30
N LEU A 201 -10.93 -18.45 -20.03
CA LEU A 201 -11.44 -19.30 -18.93
C LEU A 201 -12.95 -19.58 -19.09
N ALA A 202 -13.74 -18.57 -19.48
CA ALA A 202 -15.16 -18.75 -19.79
C ALA A 202 -15.35 -19.70 -20.98
N ARG A 203 -14.55 -19.56 -22.05
CA ARG A 203 -14.57 -20.48 -23.20
C ARG A 203 -14.18 -21.91 -22.81
N GLN A 204 -13.15 -22.11 -21.98
CA GLN A 204 -12.78 -23.43 -21.50
C GLN A 204 -13.88 -24.08 -20.65
N SER A 205 -14.56 -23.31 -19.78
CA SER A 205 -15.66 -23.83 -18.96
C SER A 205 -16.89 -24.25 -19.78
N LEU A 206 -17.20 -23.51 -20.85
CA LEU A 206 -18.28 -23.87 -21.79
C LEU A 206 -17.93 -25.11 -22.62
N PHE A 207 -16.65 -25.30 -22.97
CA PHE A 207 -16.19 -26.45 -23.75
C PHE A 207 -16.18 -27.76 -22.93
N LEU A 208 -15.88 -27.67 -21.62
CA LEU A 208 -15.85 -28.83 -20.73
C LEU A 208 -17.26 -29.28 -20.27
N GLY A 209 -18.27 -28.41 -20.36
CA GLY A 209 -19.66 -28.75 -20.04
C GLY A 209 -20.38 -29.61 -21.09
N SER A 210 -19.88 -29.64 -22.34
CA SER A 210 -20.57 -30.30 -23.47
C SER A 210 -20.25 -31.80 -23.65
N LYS A 211 -19.34 -32.38 -22.86
CA LYS A 211 -18.85 -33.77 -23.06
C LYS A 211 -19.41 -34.84 -22.12
N LYS A 212 -20.43 -34.54 -21.31
CA LYS A 212 -21.02 -35.50 -20.34
C LYS A 212 -22.34 -36.14 -20.79
N GLY A 213 -22.61 -36.20 -22.10
CA GLY A 213 -23.88 -36.73 -22.63
C GLY A 213 -23.72 -37.54 -23.90
N SER A 214 -22.84 -38.54 -23.89
CA SER A 214 -22.78 -39.62 -24.90
C SER A 214 -22.17 -40.86 -24.30
#